data_AF-A0A7X7LNH1-F1
#
_entry.id   AF-A0A7X7LNH1-F1
#
_cell.length_a   1.000
_cell.length_b   1.000
_cell.length_c   1.000
_cell.angle_alpha   90.00
_cell.angle_beta   90.00
_cell.angle_gamma   90.00
#
_symmetry.space_group_name_H-M   'P 1'
#
loop_
_entity.id
_entity.type
_entity.pdbx_description
1 polymer ?
#
loop_
_entity_poly.entity_id
_entity_poly.type
_entity_poly.pdbx_seq_one_letter_code
_entity_poly.pdbx_strand_id
1 'polypeptide(L)' 'MLEIKKAIIADEIFSRADISAYWAIVEGVKEKCIAYHGLTPPLKEGDQVLLNTTAVSLKLGTGGYHFVLANL' A
#
# COMPACT_ATOMS: atom_id res chain seq x y z
N MET A 1 16.32 -6.03 -7.14
CA MET A 1 15.64 -4.95 -7.90
C MET A 1 14.29 -4.70 -7.25
N LEU A 2 13.87 -3.46 -7.13
CA LEU A 2 12.59 -3.10 -6.51
C LEU A 2 11.46 -3.24 -7.53
N GLU A 3 10.41 -3.99 -7.21
CA GLU A 3 9.17 -4.05 -7.99
C GLU A 3 8.20 -2.97 -7.49
N ILE A 4 7.78 -2.09 -8.41
CA ILE A 4 6.87 -0.98 -8.13
C ILE A 4 5.62 -1.11 -9.00
N LYS A 5 4.44 -1.00 -8.39
CA LYS A 5 3.15 -0.98 -9.10
C LYS A 5 2.32 0.22 -8.69
N LYS A 6 1.47 0.70 -9.60
CA LYS A 6 0.43 1.69 -9.29
C LYS A 6 -0.76 0.99 -8.65
N ALA A 7 -1.42 1.68 -7.72
CA ALA A 7 -2.64 1.20 -7.11
C ALA A 7 -3.59 2.36 -6.80
N ILE A 8 -4.86 2.02 -6.59
CA ILE A 8 -5.88 2.95 -6.10
C ILE A 8 -6.30 2.50 -4.71
N ILE A 9 -6.28 3.40 -3.72
CA ILE A 9 -6.75 3.11 -2.36
C ILE A 9 -8.27 2.87 -2.41
N ALA A 10 -8.72 1.80 -1.76
CA ALA A 10 -10.13 1.44 -1.63
C ALA A 10 -10.62 1.74 -0.21
N ASP A 11 -10.42 0.83 0.74
CA ASP A 11 -10.93 0.98 2.11
C ASP A 11 -9.80 0.98 3.14
N GLU A 12 -9.98 1.71 4.25
CA GLU A 12 -9.09 1.59 5.40
C GLU A 12 -9.36 0.28 6.16
N ILE A 13 -8.28 -0.42 6.52
CA ILE A 13 -8.32 -1.62 7.37
C ILE A 13 -8.16 -1.21 8.83
N PHE A 14 -7.15 -0.40 9.12
CA PHE A 14 -6.93 0.20 10.43
C PHE A 14 -6.03 1.42 10.31
N SER A 15 -6.13 2.31 11.29
CA SER A 15 -5.18 3.40 11.50
C SER A 15 -4.63 3.39 12.93
N ARG A 16 -3.35 3.70 13.08
CA ARG A 16 -2.60 3.88 14.33
C ARG A 16 -1.77 5.17 14.23
N ALA A 17 -1.10 5.57 15.32
CA ALA A 17 -0.35 6.82 15.38
C ALA A 17 0.57 7.09 14.16
N ASP A 18 1.37 6.08 13.75
CA ASP A 18 2.40 6.27 12.71
C ASP A 18 2.15 5.49 11.41
N ILE A 19 1.12 4.64 11.39
CA ILE A 19 0.81 3.76 10.26
C ILE A 19 -0.69 3.67 10.01
N SER A 20 -1.05 3.54 8.74
CA SER A 20 -2.40 3.16 8.32
C SER A 20 -2.32 2.05 7.28
N ALA A 21 -3.22 1.08 7.38
CA ALA A 21 -3.32 -0.02 6.46
C ALA A 21 -4.59 0.10 5.64
N TYR A 22 -4.50 -0.22 4.36
CA TYR A 22 -5.60 -0.08 3.41
C TYR A 22 -5.73 -1.33 2.54
N TRP A 23 -6.91 -1.50 1.98
CA TRP A 23 -7.09 -2.24 0.75
C TRP A 23 -6.76 -1.32 -0.42
N ALA A 24 -6.04 -1.82 -1.41
CA ALA A 24 -5.72 -1.12 -2.64
C ALA A 24 -5.99 -2.03 -3.85
N ILE A 25 -6.45 -1.42 -4.94
CA ILE A 25 -6.65 -2.12 -6.21
C ILE A 25 -5.35 -2.05 -7.02
N VAL A 26 -4.69 -3.18 -7.15
CA VAL A 26 -3.45 -3.37 -7.93
C VAL A 26 -3.80 -4.24 -9.14
N GLU A 27 -3.66 -3.70 -10.35
CA GLU A 27 -3.96 -4.45 -11.59
C GLU A 27 -5.34 -5.14 -11.58
N GLY A 28 -6.35 -4.50 -10.96
CA GLY A 28 -7.71 -5.01 -10.86
C GLY A 28 -7.96 -5.98 -9.71
N VAL A 29 -6.93 -6.33 -8.92
CA VAL A 29 -7.02 -7.21 -7.76
C VAL A 29 -6.96 -6.39 -6.47
N LYS A 30 -7.80 -6.74 -5.49
CA LYS A 30 -7.81 -6.09 -4.17
C LYS A 30 -6.75 -6.73 -3.27
N GLU A 31 -5.74 -5.95 -2.91
CA GLU A 31 -4.59 -6.37 -2.12
C GLU A 31 -4.36 -5.43 -0.93
N LYS A 32 -3.64 -5.88 0.10
CA LYS A 32 -3.39 -5.05 1.29
C LYS A 32 -2.14 -4.21 1.10
N CYS A 33 -2.16 -2.97 1.58
CA CYS A 33 -0.97 -2.14 1.67
C CYS A 33 -0.90 -1.43 3.04
N ILE A 34 0.29 -0.97 3.38
CA ILE A 34 0.56 -0.19 4.59
C ILE A 34 1.30 1.09 4.22
N ALA A 35 0.80 2.21 4.75
CA ALA A 35 1.39 3.52 4.62
C ALA A 35 1.98 3.95 5.96
N TYR A 36 3.20 4.49 5.92
CA TYR A 36 3.82 5.13 7.08
C TYR A 36 3.57 6.63 6.98
N HIS A 37 3.03 7.22 8.05
CA HIS A 37 2.68 8.66 8.07
C HIS A 37 3.91 9.57 7.92
N GLY A 38 5.10 9.07 8.25
CA GLY A 38 6.37 9.77 8.03
C GLY A 38 6.89 9.72 6.59
N LEU A 39 6.31 8.88 5.72
CA LEU A 39 6.69 8.75 4.31
C LEU A 39 5.64 9.32 3.37
N THR A 40 4.36 9.16 3.73
CA THR A 40 3.22 9.61 2.93
C THR A 40 2.22 10.35 3.81
N PRO A 41 1.61 11.44 3.32
CA PRO A 41 0.50 12.06 4.01
C PRO A 41 -0.68 11.09 4.15
N PRO A 42 -1.67 11.39 5.02
CA PRO A 42 -2.88 10.58 5.14
C PRO A 42 -3.54 10.37 3.78
N LEU A 43 -3.88 9.12 3.48
CA LEU A 43 -4.49 8.70 2.21
C LEU A 43 -6.00 8.58 2.36
N LYS A 44 -6.71 8.72 1.24
CA LYS A 44 -8.16 8.57 1.14
C LYS A 44 -8.53 7.56 0.07
N GLU A 45 -9.74 7.04 0.16
CA GLU A 45 -10.33 6.25 -0.92
C GLU A 45 -10.28 7.01 -2.25
N GLY A 46 -9.87 6.31 -3.31
CA GLY A 46 -9.67 6.88 -4.64
C GLY A 46 -8.28 7.45 -4.90
N ASP A 47 -7.43 7.63 -3.87
CA ASP A 47 -6.08 8.14 -4.05
C ASP A 47 -5.23 7.15 -4.85
N GLN A 48 -4.48 7.66 -5.83
CA GLN A 48 -3.54 6.88 -6.59
C GLN A 48 -2.18 6.88 -5.89
N VAL A 49 -1.59 5.70 -5.74
CA VAL A 49 -0.32 5.51 -5.01
C VAL A 49 0.65 4.61 -5.77
N LEU A 50 1.93 4.71 -5.41
CA LEU A 50 2.96 3.76 -5.78
C LEU A 50 3.18 2.77 -4.64
N LEU A 51 3.14 1.47 -4.96
CA LEU A 51 3.41 0.39 -4.02
C LEU A 51 4.72 -0.31 -4.35
N ASN A 52 5.53 -0.60 -3.34
CA ASN A 52 6.56 -1.63 -3.40
C ASN A 52 5.93 -2.99 -3.12
N THR A 53 5.85 -3.82 -4.16
CA THR A 53 5.22 -5.15 -4.14
C THR A 53 6.23 -6.28 -4.00
N THR A 54 7.53 -5.95 -4.01
CA THR A 54 8.65 -6.90 -4.03
C THR A 54 8.53 -8.00 -2.97
N ALA A 55 8.21 -7.63 -1.73
CA ALA A 55 8.19 -8.58 -0.63
C ALA A 55 7.04 -9.59 -0.73
N VAL A 56 5.90 -9.19 -1.28
CA VAL A 56 4.77 -10.08 -1.54
C VAL A 56 5.08 -10.98 -2.73
N SER A 57 5.56 -10.41 -3.84
CA SER A 57 5.93 -11.16 -5.06
C SER A 57 7.01 -12.22 -4.80
N LEU A 58 7.98 -11.90 -3.93
CA LEU A 58 9.06 -12.83 -3.53
C LEU A 58 8.73 -13.67 -2.29
N LYS A 59 7.51 -13.58 -1.73
CA LYS A 59 7.05 -14.35 -0.56
C LYS A 59 7.94 -14.20 0.68
N LEU A 60 8.39 -12.99 0.99
CA LEU A 60 9.32 -12.69 2.09
C LEU A 60 8.65 -12.52 3.47
N GLY A 61 7.32 -12.71 3.57
CA GLY A 61 6.63 -12.78 4.85
C GLY A 61 6.08 -11.46 5.42
N THR A 62 5.55 -10.56 4.60
CA THR A 62 4.87 -9.33 5.07
C THR A 62 3.44 -9.54 5.55
N GLY A 63 2.92 -10.78 5.54
CA GLY A 63 1.50 -11.05 5.77
C GLY A 63 0.59 -10.60 4.62
N GLY A 64 1.17 -10.39 3.42
CA GLY A 64 0.45 -9.94 2.22
C GLY A 64 0.27 -8.42 2.13
N TYR A 65 1.04 -7.65 2.91
CA TYR A 65 1.04 -6.19 2.82
C TYR A 65 2.14 -5.71 1.87
N HIS A 66 1.75 -4.86 0.92
CA HIS A 66 2.64 -4.01 0.13
C HIS A 66 2.97 -2.73 0.89
N PHE A 67 4.09 -2.08 0.56
CA PHE A 67 4.45 -0.80 1.16
C PHE A 67 4.09 0.36 0.26
N VAL A 68 3.36 1.35 0.77
CA VAL A 68 3.14 2.61 0.05
C VAL A 68 4.44 3.41 0.03
N LEU A 69 4.86 3.81 -1.17
CA LEU A 69 6.08 4.60 -1.39
C LEU A 69 5.77 6.09 -1.56
N ALA A 70 4.70 6.41 -2.29
CA ALA A 70 4.30 7.78 -2.60
C ALA A 70 2.81 7.86 -3.00
N ASN A 71 2.19 9.00 -2.73
CA ASN A 71 0.95 9.42 -3.38
C ASN A 71 1.27 10.12 -4.71
N LEU A 72 0.35 10.03 -5.68
CA LEU A 72 0.50 10.60 -7.04
C LEU A 72 -0.44 11.77 -7.31
#